data_AF-X0X936-F1
#
_entry.id   AF-X0X936-F1
#
_cell.length_a   1.000
_cell.length_b   1.000
_cell.length_c   1.000
_cell.angle_alpha   90.00
_cell.angle_beta   90.00
_cell.angle_gamma   90.00
#
_symmetry.space_group_name_H-M   'P 1'
#
loop_
_entity.id
_entity.type
_entity.pdbx_description
1 polymer ?
#
loop_
_entity_poly.entity_id
_entity_poly.type
_entity_poly.pdbx_seq_one_letter_code
_entity_poly.pdbx_strand_id
1 'polypeptide(L)'
;GVSTGLPVIELCDLVLALRIDRNESIQGITCSMDASRQGLRNYADYMRREKPKFNGQTLNEMRAVIGNFKVSFTGIPTDCHYARVLIAADLMMKRLGMNLEKSPVRGVDSYVQMLQKSKKRIRQDTSPRWWLGVDYEKVLRDKEGLAWNIRGHAVKAMTEDDFLNRDGQKTATGNANPLAQKWADDFTEHYSKLSAELPIFGQLRNCIDLAVVAALLSKYELFKKAGFQSTFLMDTDKIRIAKYPVPQFTPPQ
;
A
#
# COMPACT_ATOMS: atom_id res chain seq x y z
N GLY A 1 -12.22 1.10 17.84
CA GLY A 1 -13.67 1.32 18.02
C GLY A 1 -13.88 2.37 19.08
N VAL A 2 -15.04 2.40 19.73
CA VAL A 2 -15.41 3.41 20.76
C VAL A 2 -14.33 3.61 21.83
N SER A 3 -13.69 2.53 22.30
CA SER A 3 -12.66 2.59 23.35
C SER A 3 -11.26 2.95 22.87
N THR A 4 -10.92 2.69 21.59
CA THR A 4 -9.54 2.81 21.07
C THR A 4 -9.37 3.90 20.04
N GLY A 5 -10.45 4.49 19.51
CA GLY A 5 -10.42 5.42 18.37
C GLY A 5 -10.05 4.77 17.03
N LEU A 6 -9.59 3.51 17.03
CA LEU A 6 -9.18 2.81 15.81
C LEU A 6 -10.39 2.33 14.98
N PRO A 7 -10.23 2.14 13.66
CA PRO A 7 -11.25 1.51 12.82
C PRO A 7 -11.69 0.14 13.35
N VAL A 8 -12.98 -0.17 13.22
CA VAL A 8 -13.50 -1.50 13.51
C VAL A 8 -13.22 -2.43 12.33
N ILE A 9 -13.17 -3.74 12.61
CA ILE A 9 -13.10 -4.76 11.58
C ILE A 9 -14.44 -4.82 10.84
N GLU A 10 -14.41 -4.85 9.51
CA GLU A 10 -15.61 -4.99 8.70
C GLU A 10 -15.88 -6.46 8.36
N LEU A 11 -17.13 -6.89 8.55
CA LEU A 11 -17.55 -8.26 8.21
C LEU A 11 -17.40 -8.54 6.70
N CYS A 12 -17.66 -7.53 5.85
CA CYS A 12 -17.47 -7.66 4.41
C CYS A 12 -16.00 -7.98 4.05
N ASP A 13 -15.04 -7.34 4.71
CA ASP A 13 -13.63 -7.59 4.48
C ASP A 13 -13.20 -8.95 5.01
N LEU A 14 -13.76 -9.42 6.14
CA LEU A 14 -13.52 -10.78 6.63
C LEU A 14 -14.03 -11.82 5.63
N VAL A 15 -15.27 -11.69 5.17
CA VAL A 15 -15.87 -12.61 4.19
C VAL A 15 -15.07 -12.58 2.89
N LEU A 16 -14.65 -11.39 2.43
CA LEU A 16 -13.80 -11.27 1.25
C LEU A 16 -12.47 -12.00 1.47
N ALA A 17 -11.77 -11.71 2.56
CA ALA A 17 -10.48 -12.32 2.88
C ALA A 17 -10.56 -13.86 2.92
N LEU A 18 -11.63 -14.42 3.50
CA LEU A 18 -11.89 -15.86 3.51
C LEU A 18 -12.08 -16.45 2.10
N ARG A 19 -12.67 -15.67 1.17
CA ARG A 19 -12.95 -16.09 -0.21
C ARG A 19 -11.80 -15.87 -1.20
N ILE A 20 -10.75 -15.16 -0.80
CA ILE A 20 -9.58 -14.94 -1.67
C ILE A 20 -9.02 -16.31 -2.09
N ASP A 21 -8.91 -16.51 -3.39
CA ASP A 21 -8.28 -17.71 -3.93
C ASP A 21 -6.78 -17.69 -3.56
N ARG A 22 -6.33 -18.81 -3.00
CA ARG A 22 -4.99 -19.02 -2.48
C ARG A 22 -4.23 -20.08 -3.25
N ASN A 23 -4.70 -20.43 -4.44
CA ASN A 23 -3.94 -21.21 -5.41
C ASN A 23 -2.57 -20.56 -5.65
N GLU A 24 -1.54 -21.39 -5.84
CA GLU A 24 -0.14 -20.97 -5.99
C GLU A 24 0.08 -19.99 -7.17
N SER A 25 -0.87 -19.91 -8.10
CA SER A 25 -0.83 -19.01 -9.26
C SER A 25 -1.09 -17.53 -8.93
N ILE A 26 -1.68 -17.20 -7.77
CA ILE A 26 -1.95 -15.81 -7.37
C ILE A 26 -0.80 -15.30 -6.51
N GLN A 27 -0.09 -14.26 -6.98
CA GLN A 27 1.05 -13.63 -6.30
C GLN A 27 0.69 -12.84 -5.01
N GLY A 28 -0.44 -13.15 -4.38
CA GLY A 28 -0.98 -12.45 -3.23
C GLY A 28 -1.87 -11.24 -3.60
N ILE A 29 -2.21 -10.45 -2.57
CA ILE A 29 -3.04 -9.26 -2.69
C ILE A 29 -2.14 -8.07 -2.99
N THR A 30 -2.40 -7.35 -4.08
CA THR A 30 -1.63 -6.15 -4.41
C THR A 30 -2.52 -5.01 -4.90
N CYS A 31 -2.04 -3.79 -4.74
CA CYS A 31 -2.57 -2.58 -5.34
C CYS A 31 -1.41 -1.81 -5.97
N SER A 32 -1.62 -1.24 -7.15
CA SER A 32 -0.62 -0.39 -7.80
C SER A 32 -1.25 0.84 -8.46
N MET A 33 -0.43 1.87 -8.62
CA MET A 33 -0.73 3.10 -9.36
C MET A 33 0.41 3.38 -10.33
N ASP A 34 0.18 3.06 -11.59
CA ASP A 34 1.23 3.11 -12.60
C ASP A 34 0.92 4.12 -13.70
N ALA A 35 1.91 4.96 -14.01
CA ALA A 35 1.87 5.78 -15.21
C ALA A 35 1.76 4.89 -16.46
N SER A 36 1.03 5.35 -17.47
CA SER A 36 1.01 4.65 -18.75
C SER A 36 2.40 4.68 -19.40
N ARG A 37 2.71 3.68 -20.24
CA ARG A 37 3.96 3.67 -21.03
C ARG A 37 4.12 4.93 -21.86
N GLN A 38 3.03 5.45 -22.41
CA GLN A 38 3.05 6.71 -23.15
C GLN A 38 3.35 7.90 -22.24
N GLY A 39 2.73 7.95 -21.06
CA GLY A 39 2.99 8.99 -20.06
C GLY A 39 4.45 9.03 -19.60
N LEU A 40 5.07 7.87 -19.37
CA LEU A 40 6.49 7.77 -19.02
C LEU A 40 7.40 8.25 -20.15
N ARG A 41 7.09 7.93 -21.42
CA ARG A 41 7.82 8.45 -22.58
C ARG A 41 7.71 9.97 -22.69
N ASN A 42 6.49 10.49 -22.61
CA ASN A 42 6.23 11.93 -22.65
C ASN A 42 7.02 12.66 -21.55
N TYR A 43 7.02 12.10 -20.33
CA TYR A 43 7.75 12.64 -19.20
C TYR A 43 9.27 12.63 -19.44
N ALA A 44 9.82 11.52 -19.93
CA ALA A 44 11.25 11.41 -20.25
C ALA A 44 11.67 12.43 -21.34
N ASP A 45 10.84 12.63 -22.36
CA ASP A 45 11.09 13.59 -23.43
C ASP A 45 11.01 15.04 -22.96
N TYR A 46 10.03 15.37 -22.11
CA TYR A 46 9.93 16.68 -21.48
C TYR A 46 11.16 16.99 -20.61
N MET A 47 11.58 16.05 -19.77
CA MET A 47 12.78 16.22 -18.92
C MET A 47 14.06 16.44 -19.74
N ARG A 48 14.18 15.77 -20.89
CA ARG A 48 15.32 15.90 -21.81
C ARG A 48 15.33 17.24 -22.53
N ARG A 49 14.17 17.70 -23.00
CA ARG A 49 14.02 18.90 -23.84
C ARG A 49 14.06 20.18 -23.02
N GLU A 50 13.26 20.25 -21.95
CA GLU A 50 13.07 21.49 -21.18
C GLU A 50 14.13 21.65 -20.07
N LYS A 51 14.76 20.55 -19.63
CA LYS A 51 15.71 20.51 -18.49
C LYS A 51 15.24 21.39 -17.33
N PRO A 52 14.00 21.21 -16.88
CA PRO A 52 13.31 22.28 -16.19
C PRO A 52 13.80 22.41 -14.75
N LYS A 53 13.73 23.62 -14.20
CA LYS A 53 14.00 23.85 -12.77
C LYS A 53 12.80 23.36 -11.96
N PHE A 54 13.06 22.68 -10.85
CA PHE A 54 12.00 22.24 -9.93
C PHE A 54 11.35 23.45 -9.24
N ASN A 55 10.22 23.89 -9.77
CA ASN A 55 9.35 24.94 -9.21
C ASN A 55 7.88 24.52 -9.39
N GLY A 56 6.94 25.26 -8.79
CA GLY A 56 5.52 24.90 -8.80
C GLY A 56 4.91 24.79 -10.20
N GLN A 57 5.30 25.66 -11.15
CA GLN A 57 4.80 25.63 -12.52
C GLN A 57 5.30 24.39 -13.26
N THR A 58 6.61 24.14 -13.23
CA THR A 58 7.24 22.95 -13.82
C THR A 58 6.61 21.66 -13.28
N LEU A 59 6.30 21.59 -11.98
CA LEU A 59 5.68 20.41 -11.39
C LEU A 59 4.28 20.16 -11.97
N ASN A 60 3.49 21.21 -12.22
CA ASN A 60 2.19 21.07 -12.86
C ASN A 60 2.33 20.62 -14.32
N GLU A 61 3.32 21.14 -15.05
CA GLU A 61 3.63 20.70 -16.41
C GLU A 61 4.06 19.22 -16.44
N MET A 62 4.96 18.80 -15.55
CA MET A 62 5.37 17.40 -15.39
C MET A 62 4.16 16.48 -15.13
N ARG A 63 3.25 16.90 -14.24
CA ARG A 63 2.01 16.16 -13.94
C ARG A 63 1.08 16.05 -15.15
N ALA A 64 0.93 17.13 -15.91
CA ALA A 64 0.13 17.13 -17.13
C ALA A 64 0.72 16.21 -18.20
N VAL A 65 2.05 16.22 -18.35
CA VAL A 65 2.78 15.43 -19.35
C VAL A 65 2.74 13.93 -19.05
N ILE A 66 2.96 13.54 -17.78
CA ILE A 66 2.96 12.12 -17.38
C ILE A 66 1.54 11.53 -17.37
N GLY A 67 0.52 12.36 -17.10
CA GLY A 67 -0.88 11.98 -17.07
C GLY A 67 -1.25 11.13 -15.84
N ASN A 68 -2.53 10.76 -15.78
CA ASN A 68 -3.06 9.98 -14.67
C ASN A 68 -2.45 8.57 -14.61
N PHE A 69 -2.29 8.08 -13.38
CA PHE A 69 -1.82 6.73 -13.11
C PHE A 69 -3.01 5.77 -13.08
N LYS A 70 -2.87 4.64 -13.76
CA LYS A 70 -3.87 3.57 -13.77
C LYS A 70 -3.79 2.79 -12.46
N VAL A 71 -4.93 2.59 -11.82
CA VAL A 71 -5.07 1.75 -10.64
C VAL A 71 -5.26 0.30 -11.06
N SER A 72 -4.54 -0.62 -10.43
CA SER A 72 -4.68 -2.05 -10.62
C SER A 72 -4.69 -2.78 -9.28
N PHE A 73 -5.39 -3.93 -9.24
CA PHE A 73 -5.46 -4.80 -8.08
C PHE A 73 -5.26 -6.25 -8.51
N THR A 74 -4.62 -7.03 -7.66
CA THR A 74 -4.48 -8.49 -7.80
C THR A 74 -5.05 -9.18 -6.56
N GLY A 75 -5.70 -10.31 -6.74
CA GLY A 75 -6.21 -11.15 -5.64
C GLY A 75 -7.53 -10.70 -5.01
N ILE A 76 -8.07 -9.53 -5.39
CA ILE A 76 -9.35 -9.01 -4.88
C ILE A 76 -10.19 -8.37 -6.00
N PRO A 77 -11.53 -8.28 -5.85
CA PRO A 77 -12.39 -7.50 -6.73
C PRO A 77 -12.02 -6.02 -6.74
N THR A 78 -12.19 -5.36 -7.89
CA THR A 78 -11.85 -3.94 -8.08
C THR A 78 -12.94 -2.98 -7.58
N ASP A 79 -14.09 -3.51 -7.14
CA ASP A 79 -15.28 -2.76 -6.71
C ASP A 79 -15.69 -3.11 -5.27
N CYS A 80 -14.73 -3.26 -4.35
CA CYS A 80 -14.99 -3.60 -2.94
C CYS A 80 -14.35 -2.61 -1.94
N HIS A 81 -14.77 -2.69 -0.67
CA HIS A 81 -14.21 -1.85 0.40
C HIS A 81 -12.70 -2.06 0.54
N TYR A 82 -12.26 -3.31 0.55
CA TYR A 82 -10.86 -3.71 0.54
C TYR A 82 -10.01 -2.97 -0.51
N ALA A 83 -10.46 -2.94 -1.78
CA ALA A 83 -9.78 -2.24 -2.86
C ALA A 83 -9.69 -0.72 -2.61
N ARG A 84 -10.76 -0.12 -2.07
CA ARG A 84 -10.77 1.29 -1.65
C ARG A 84 -9.75 1.57 -0.55
N VAL A 85 -9.64 0.68 0.44
CA VAL A 85 -8.70 0.83 1.56
C VAL A 85 -7.26 0.78 1.05
N LEU A 86 -6.92 -0.22 0.22
CA LEU A 86 -5.57 -0.38 -0.32
C LEU A 86 -5.12 0.88 -1.08
N ILE A 87 -5.94 1.36 -2.01
CA ILE A 87 -5.57 2.53 -2.82
C ILE A 87 -5.51 3.81 -1.98
N ALA A 88 -6.45 4.02 -1.05
CA ALA A 88 -6.48 5.23 -0.26
C ALA A 88 -5.33 5.29 0.76
N ALA A 89 -4.94 4.16 1.36
CA ALA A 89 -3.79 4.11 2.24
C ALA A 89 -2.48 4.40 1.50
N ASP A 90 -2.28 3.79 0.32
CA ASP A 90 -1.09 4.04 -0.49
C ASP A 90 -1.04 5.50 -0.99
N LEU A 91 -2.17 6.03 -1.48
CA LEU A 91 -2.30 7.43 -1.86
C LEU A 91 -1.96 8.38 -0.69
N MET A 92 -2.50 8.12 0.50
CA MET A 92 -2.25 8.96 1.68
C MET A 92 -0.78 8.91 2.10
N MET A 93 -0.17 7.72 2.13
CA MET A 93 1.26 7.55 2.42
C MET A 93 2.11 8.40 1.45
N LYS A 94 1.85 8.30 0.15
CA LYS A 94 2.59 9.06 -0.87
C LYS A 94 2.38 10.57 -0.74
N ARG A 95 1.17 11.03 -0.40
CA ARG A 95 0.87 12.46 -0.18
C ARG A 95 1.65 13.03 1.01
N LEU A 96 1.74 12.26 2.09
CA LEU A 96 2.56 12.61 3.27
C LEU A 96 4.04 12.68 2.89
N GLY A 97 4.56 11.69 2.17
CA GLY A 97 5.96 11.67 1.72
C GLY A 97 6.31 12.82 0.77
N MET A 98 5.40 13.16 -0.14
CA MET A 98 5.57 14.21 -1.16
C MET A 98 5.23 15.62 -0.65
N ASN A 99 4.94 15.78 0.64
CA ASN A 99 4.54 17.06 1.24
C ASN A 99 3.28 17.68 0.60
N LEU A 100 2.39 16.84 0.06
CA LEU A 100 1.08 17.24 -0.47
C LEU A 100 -0.01 17.21 0.61
N GLU A 101 0.29 16.54 1.72
CA GLU A 101 -0.50 16.50 2.93
C GLU A 101 0.45 16.66 4.12
N LYS A 102 0.06 17.42 5.14
CA LYS A 102 0.87 17.57 6.34
C LYS A 102 0.62 16.38 7.27
N SER A 103 1.68 15.76 7.77
CA SER A 103 1.51 14.72 8.80
C SER A 103 0.88 15.29 10.06
N PRO A 104 -0.19 14.65 10.59
CA PRO A 104 -0.74 15.01 11.90
C PRO A 104 0.15 14.54 13.06
N VAL A 105 1.10 13.64 12.80
CA VAL A 105 1.98 13.03 13.81
C VAL A 105 3.37 13.66 13.75
N ARG A 106 3.81 14.19 14.89
CA ARG A 106 5.20 14.68 15.07
C ARG A 106 6.19 13.52 14.91
N GLY A 107 7.31 13.79 14.24
CA GLY A 107 8.33 12.77 13.95
C GLY A 107 8.20 12.15 12.55
N VAL A 108 7.11 12.43 11.83
CA VAL A 108 6.91 12.00 10.44
C VAL A 108 7.01 13.21 9.52
N ASP A 109 8.25 13.60 9.22
CA ASP A 109 8.53 14.64 8.22
C ASP A 109 8.23 14.10 6.80
N SER A 110 7.93 14.99 5.85
CA SER A 110 7.88 14.59 4.44
C SER A 110 9.29 14.35 3.90
N TYR A 111 9.42 13.42 2.96
CA TYR A 111 10.69 13.16 2.28
C TYR A 111 11.24 14.41 1.58
N VAL A 112 10.35 15.24 1.02
CA VAL A 112 10.72 16.53 0.40
C VAL A 112 11.37 17.48 1.42
N GLN A 113 10.82 17.58 2.64
CA GLN A 113 11.42 18.38 3.71
C GLN A 113 12.76 17.80 4.16
N MET A 114 12.87 16.47 4.27
CA MET A 114 14.12 15.79 4.62
C MET A 114 15.21 16.06 3.56
N LEU A 115 14.86 16.04 2.27
CA LEU A 115 15.76 16.38 1.18
C LEU A 115 16.28 17.81 1.29
N GLN A 116 15.38 18.78 1.47
CA GLN A 116 15.74 20.20 1.63
C GLN A 116 16.71 20.42 2.80
N LYS A 117 16.45 19.77 3.95
CA LYS A 117 17.33 19.84 5.14
C LYS A 117 18.69 19.19 4.89
N SER A 118 18.74 18.08 4.17
CA SER A 118 19.96 17.29 3.98
C SER A 118 21.00 17.93 3.05
N LYS A 119 20.63 18.95 2.28
CA LYS A 119 21.45 19.55 1.20
C LYS A 119 22.00 18.53 0.17
N LYS A 120 21.52 17.29 0.18
CA LYS A 120 21.90 16.26 -0.80
C LYS A 120 21.25 16.59 -2.15
N ARG A 121 22.00 16.39 -3.24
CA ARG A 121 21.43 16.51 -4.59
C ARG A 121 20.56 15.28 -4.88
N ILE A 122 19.36 15.52 -5.39
CA ILE A 122 18.53 14.47 -5.97
C ILE A 122 19.27 13.94 -7.20
N ARG A 123 19.51 12.63 -7.23
CA ARG A 123 19.99 11.97 -8.44
C ARG A 123 18.89 12.06 -9.50
N GLN A 124 19.19 12.67 -10.65
CA GLN A 124 18.19 12.90 -11.70
C GLN A 124 17.71 11.60 -12.36
N ASP A 125 18.46 10.51 -12.19
CA ASP A 125 18.25 9.21 -12.83
C ASP A 125 17.53 8.19 -11.93
N THR A 126 17.38 8.47 -10.63
CA THR A 126 16.73 7.56 -9.68
C THR A 126 15.66 8.25 -8.85
N SER A 127 14.53 7.58 -8.67
CA SER A 127 13.41 8.06 -7.83
C SER A 127 13.03 7.01 -6.80
N PRO A 128 12.80 7.38 -5.53
CA PRO A 128 12.32 6.42 -4.54
C PRO A 128 10.91 5.95 -4.89
N ARG A 129 10.68 4.66 -4.73
CA ARG A 129 9.41 3.96 -4.80
C ARG A 129 9.05 3.50 -3.40
N TRP A 130 7.87 3.89 -2.92
CA TRP A 130 7.33 3.44 -1.65
C TRP A 130 6.10 2.57 -1.83
N TRP A 131 5.95 1.57 -0.97
CA TRP A 131 4.74 0.76 -0.83
C TRP A 131 4.55 0.32 0.63
N LEU A 132 3.34 -0.08 0.97
CA LEU A 132 3.03 -0.68 2.28
C LEU A 132 3.00 -2.20 2.15
N GLY A 133 3.74 -2.87 3.02
CA GLY A 133 3.86 -4.31 3.07
C GLY A 133 3.50 -4.87 4.45
N VAL A 134 3.41 -6.21 4.50
CA VAL A 134 3.18 -6.98 5.72
C VAL A 134 4.46 -7.05 6.56
N ASP A 135 4.37 -6.87 7.88
CA ASP A 135 5.52 -6.89 8.81
C ASP A 135 5.28 -7.70 10.09
N TYR A 136 4.79 -8.94 9.94
CA TYR A 136 4.65 -9.84 11.09
C TYR A 136 5.96 -10.52 11.45
N GLU A 137 6.14 -10.71 12.75
CA GLU A 137 7.08 -11.69 13.28
C GLU A 137 6.61 -13.12 12.95
N LYS A 138 7.47 -14.10 13.27
CA LYS A 138 7.11 -15.52 13.20
C LYS A 138 5.84 -15.78 14.01
N VAL A 139 4.80 -16.27 13.32
CA VAL A 139 3.56 -16.73 13.94
C VAL A 139 3.86 -17.94 14.82
N LEU A 140 3.43 -17.87 16.08
CA LEU A 140 3.55 -18.99 17.01
C LEU A 140 2.27 -19.81 17.02
N ARG A 141 2.41 -21.09 17.35
CA ARG A 141 1.28 -22.00 17.59
C ARG A 141 1.58 -22.89 18.80
N ASP A 142 0.53 -23.33 19.48
CA ASP A 142 0.64 -24.41 20.47
C ASP A 142 1.00 -25.75 19.78
N LYS A 143 1.26 -26.79 20.58
CA LYS A 143 1.67 -28.10 20.06
C LYS A 143 0.57 -28.72 19.20
N GLU A 144 -0.67 -28.49 19.59
CA GLU A 144 -1.88 -29.04 18.99
C GLU A 144 -2.33 -28.26 17.74
N GLY A 145 -1.81 -27.05 17.54
CA GLY A 145 -2.19 -26.15 16.44
C GLY A 145 -3.59 -25.54 16.57
N LEU A 146 -4.11 -25.44 17.79
CA LEU A 146 -5.43 -24.89 18.14
C LEU A 146 -5.36 -23.42 18.55
N ALA A 147 -4.24 -22.99 19.15
CA ALA A 147 -3.98 -21.60 19.49
C ALA A 147 -2.87 -21.02 18.59
N TRP A 148 -3.11 -19.81 18.08
CA TRP A 148 -2.18 -19.09 17.20
C TRP A 148 -1.91 -17.69 17.76
N ASN A 149 -0.64 -17.29 17.76
CA ASN A 149 -0.23 -15.96 18.19
C ASN A 149 0.44 -15.23 17.01
N ILE A 150 -0.28 -14.26 16.46
CA ILE A 150 0.17 -13.36 15.40
C ILE A 150 0.83 -12.15 16.09
N ARG A 151 2.12 -11.92 15.81
CA ARG A 151 2.95 -10.93 16.50
C ARG A 151 3.59 -9.97 15.51
N GLY A 152 3.99 -8.79 15.99
CA GLY A 152 4.63 -7.74 15.19
C GLY A 152 3.70 -6.60 14.80
N HIS A 153 4.22 -5.70 13.98
CA HIS A 153 3.50 -4.55 13.45
C HIS A 153 2.88 -4.96 12.11
N ALA A 154 1.56 -4.94 11.97
CA ALA A 154 0.92 -5.48 10.76
C ALA A 154 1.41 -4.85 9.44
N VAL A 155 1.88 -3.60 9.47
CA VAL A 155 2.20 -2.81 8.28
C VAL A 155 3.56 -2.12 8.41
N LYS A 156 4.36 -2.22 7.35
CA LYS A 156 5.64 -1.52 7.18
C LYS A 156 5.68 -0.75 5.87
N ALA A 157 6.18 0.48 5.92
CA ALA A 157 6.57 1.19 4.71
C ALA A 157 7.90 0.63 4.21
N MET A 158 7.90 0.29 2.93
CA MET A 158 9.04 -0.26 2.22
C MET A 158 9.49 0.75 1.16
N THR A 159 10.77 0.72 0.82
CA THR A 159 11.34 1.60 -0.20
C THR A 159 12.33 0.87 -1.09
N GLU A 160 12.43 1.34 -2.34
CA GLU A 160 13.45 0.96 -3.32
C GLU A 160 13.67 2.13 -4.28
N ASP A 161 14.84 2.28 -4.90
CA ASP A 161 15.03 3.24 -5.97
C ASP A 161 14.65 2.60 -7.32
N ASP A 162 13.78 3.28 -8.08
CA ASP A 162 13.53 2.97 -9.48
C ASP A 162 14.51 3.77 -10.36
N PHE A 163 15.12 3.11 -11.34
CA PHE A 163 15.83 3.75 -12.44
C PHE A 163 14.91 3.93 -13.64
N LEU A 164 14.88 5.13 -14.22
CA LEU A 164 14.13 5.40 -15.45
C LEU A 164 15.08 5.38 -16.65
N ASN A 165 14.90 4.41 -17.54
CA ASN A 165 15.71 4.33 -18.75
C ASN A 165 15.24 5.33 -19.82
N ARG A 166 16.01 5.44 -20.91
CA ARG A 166 15.76 6.40 -22.01
C ARG A 166 14.44 6.15 -22.75
N ASP A 167 13.88 4.96 -22.64
CA ASP A 167 12.63 4.55 -23.29
C ASP A 167 11.41 4.72 -22.38
N GLY A 168 11.59 5.30 -21.19
CA GLY A 168 10.53 5.50 -20.21
C GLY A 168 10.15 4.22 -19.46
N GLN A 169 11.02 3.20 -19.45
CA GLN A 169 10.82 2.00 -18.63
C GLN A 169 11.47 2.19 -17.26
N LYS A 170 10.72 1.86 -16.21
CA LYS A 170 11.22 1.79 -14.84
C LYS A 170 11.81 0.41 -14.57
N THR A 171 12.99 0.38 -13.96
CA THR A 171 13.63 -0.85 -13.47
C THR A 171 14.01 -0.66 -12.01
N ALA A 172 13.53 -1.57 -11.17
CA ALA A 172 13.91 -1.67 -9.76
C ALA A 172 15.42 -1.89 -9.62
N THR A 173 16.07 -1.15 -8.73
CA THR A 173 17.53 -1.24 -8.55
C THR A 173 17.97 -2.25 -7.49
N GLY A 174 17.04 -2.82 -6.71
CA GLY A 174 17.34 -3.67 -5.55
C GLY A 174 17.84 -2.90 -4.33
N ASN A 175 18.01 -1.59 -4.42
CA ASN A 175 18.63 -0.75 -3.39
C ASN A 175 17.73 0.43 -3.07
N ALA A 176 17.79 0.91 -1.82
CA ALA A 176 17.12 2.13 -1.41
C ALA A 176 18.13 3.19 -0.98
N ASN A 177 17.94 4.43 -1.41
CA ASN A 177 18.77 5.51 -0.89
C ASN A 177 18.54 5.69 0.62
N PRO A 178 19.58 6.05 1.41
CA PRO A 178 19.47 6.10 2.87
C PRO A 178 18.42 7.09 3.40
N LEU A 179 18.09 8.14 2.63
CA LEU A 179 17.12 9.13 3.07
C LEU A 179 15.68 8.62 2.89
N ALA A 180 15.40 7.93 1.79
CA ALA A 180 14.12 7.27 1.54
C ALA A 180 13.92 6.10 2.50
N GLN A 181 14.98 5.36 2.82
CA GLN A 181 14.95 4.33 3.85
C GLN A 181 14.60 4.93 5.22
N LYS A 182 15.29 5.99 5.63
CA LYS A 182 14.97 6.69 6.88
C LYS A 182 13.51 7.15 6.92
N TRP A 183 13.00 7.73 5.83
CA TRP A 183 11.60 8.15 5.78
C TRP A 183 10.62 6.98 5.95
N ALA A 184 10.89 5.84 5.30
CA ALA A 184 10.07 4.64 5.43
C ALA A 184 10.15 4.05 6.85
N ASP A 185 11.32 4.10 7.48
CA ASP A 185 11.52 3.68 8.87
C ASP A 185 10.75 4.58 9.85
N ASP A 186 10.89 5.91 9.72
CA ASP A 186 10.17 6.90 10.55
C ASP A 186 8.65 6.72 10.42
N PHE A 187 8.15 6.50 9.20
CA PHE A 187 6.73 6.25 8.93
C PHE A 187 6.25 4.96 9.61
N THR A 188 7.05 3.89 9.50
CA THR A 188 6.73 2.58 10.11
C THR A 188 6.72 2.67 11.64
N GLU A 189 7.73 3.29 12.24
CA GLU A 189 7.81 3.50 13.69
C GLU A 189 6.58 4.24 14.23
N HIS A 190 6.08 5.22 13.48
CA HIS A 190 4.95 6.05 13.87
C HIS A 190 3.59 5.52 13.36
N TYR A 191 3.55 4.35 12.70
CA TYR A 191 2.35 3.85 12.04
C TYR A 191 1.14 3.73 12.97
N SER A 192 1.34 3.33 14.22
CA SER A 192 0.25 3.21 15.19
C SER A 192 -0.38 4.56 15.54
N LYS A 193 0.44 5.62 15.67
CA LYS A 193 -0.04 6.99 15.89
C LYS A 193 -0.72 7.53 14.62
N LEU A 194 -0.12 7.28 13.46
CA LEU A 194 -0.71 7.64 12.17
C LEU A 194 -2.08 6.97 11.97
N SER A 195 -2.25 5.72 12.41
CA SER A 195 -3.53 5.00 12.31
C SER A 195 -4.61 5.56 13.23
N ALA A 196 -4.25 6.22 14.32
CA ALA A 196 -5.20 6.88 15.21
C ALA A 196 -5.69 8.22 14.62
N GLU A 197 -4.79 8.98 13.99
CA GLU A 197 -5.11 10.29 13.41
C GLU A 197 -5.67 10.20 11.97
N LEU A 198 -5.21 9.20 11.21
CA LEU A 198 -5.59 8.92 9.82
C LEU A 198 -6.15 7.49 9.77
N PRO A 199 -7.46 7.31 10.00
CA PRO A 199 -8.10 6.00 10.14
C PRO A 199 -7.85 5.04 8.97
N ILE A 200 -7.53 5.55 7.78
CA ILE A 200 -7.26 4.73 6.61
C ILE A 200 -6.09 3.75 6.82
N PHE A 201 -5.09 4.11 7.63
CA PHE A 201 -3.99 3.21 7.97
C PHE A 201 -4.43 2.12 8.95
N GLY A 202 -5.32 2.44 9.89
CA GLY A 202 -5.96 1.42 10.73
C GLY A 202 -6.82 0.44 9.94
N GLN A 203 -7.53 0.92 8.91
CA GLN A 203 -8.31 0.07 8.01
C GLN A 203 -7.41 -0.85 7.19
N LEU A 204 -6.29 -0.33 6.67
CA LEU A 204 -5.30 -1.15 5.96
C LEU A 204 -4.73 -2.26 6.85
N ARG A 205 -4.42 -1.93 8.12
CA ARG A 205 -4.02 -2.93 9.12
C ARG A 205 -5.09 -4.02 9.29
N ASN A 206 -6.36 -3.64 9.45
CA ASN A 206 -7.45 -4.60 9.59
C ASN A 206 -7.54 -5.53 8.36
N CYS A 207 -7.44 -4.98 7.15
CA CYS A 207 -7.37 -5.77 5.92
C CYS A 207 -6.21 -6.78 5.97
N ILE A 208 -4.98 -6.32 6.27
CA ILE A 208 -3.80 -7.20 6.33
C ILE A 208 -3.95 -8.28 7.42
N ASP A 209 -4.42 -7.93 8.62
CA ASP A 209 -4.70 -8.87 9.72
C ASP A 209 -5.68 -9.96 9.26
N LEU A 210 -6.77 -9.58 8.61
CA LEU A 210 -7.77 -10.51 8.08
C LEU A 210 -7.22 -11.43 6.98
N ALA A 211 -6.38 -10.91 6.08
CA ALA A 211 -5.74 -11.72 5.05
C ALA A 211 -4.82 -12.79 5.65
N VAL A 212 -4.04 -12.43 6.68
CA VAL A 212 -3.16 -13.37 7.39
C VAL A 212 -3.97 -14.42 8.15
N VAL A 213 -4.99 -14.01 8.89
CA VAL A 213 -5.89 -14.95 9.59
C VAL A 213 -6.53 -15.91 8.58
N ALA A 214 -7.07 -15.42 7.49
CA ALA A 214 -7.69 -16.26 6.46
C ALA A 214 -6.67 -17.18 5.77
N ALA A 215 -5.42 -16.74 5.58
CA ALA A 215 -4.34 -17.60 5.09
C ALA A 215 -3.99 -18.73 6.07
N LEU A 216 -3.95 -18.45 7.38
CA LEU A 216 -3.74 -19.48 8.41
C LEU A 216 -4.90 -20.48 8.46
N LEU A 217 -6.14 -19.99 8.44
CA LEU A 217 -7.36 -20.81 8.45
C LEU A 217 -7.37 -21.79 7.28
N SER A 218 -7.02 -21.32 6.08
CA SER A 218 -6.93 -22.13 4.86
C SER A 218 -5.75 -23.11 4.93
N LYS A 219 -4.53 -22.62 5.19
CA LYS A 219 -3.30 -23.43 5.14
C LYS A 219 -3.28 -24.58 6.14
N TYR A 220 -3.88 -24.40 7.32
CA TYR A 220 -3.88 -25.41 8.38
C TYR A 220 -5.23 -26.12 8.55
N GLU A 221 -6.15 -25.94 7.59
CA GLU A 221 -7.52 -26.49 7.60
C GLU A 221 -8.25 -26.25 8.94
N LEU A 222 -8.10 -25.06 9.53
CA LEU A 222 -8.51 -24.82 10.92
C LEU A 222 -10.02 -24.93 11.12
N PHE A 223 -10.84 -24.55 10.13
CA PHE A 223 -12.29 -24.75 10.19
C PHE A 223 -12.67 -26.23 10.28
N LYS A 224 -12.01 -27.08 9.50
CA LYS A 224 -12.22 -28.54 9.53
C LYS A 224 -11.81 -29.12 10.88
N LYS A 225 -10.67 -28.70 11.43
CA LYS A 225 -10.21 -29.12 12.77
C LYS A 225 -11.16 -28.70 13.88
N ALA A 226 -11.77 -27.52 13.77
CA ALA A 226 -12.76 -27.02 14.72
C ALA A 226 -14.17 -27.61 14.51
N GLY A 227 -14.39 -28.46 13.49
CA GLY A 227 -15.71 -28.94 13.12
C GLY A 227 -16.66 -27.85 12.61
N PHE A 228 -16.12 -26.71 12.20
CA PHE A 228 -16.90 -25.56 11.72
C PHE A 228 -17.13 -25.65 10.22
N GLN A 229 -18.39 -25.56 9.80
CA GLN A 229 -18.77 -25.53 8.39
C GLN A 229 -18.82 -24.08 7.89
N SER A 230 -17.80 -23.67 7.12
CA SER A 230 -17.72 -22.32 6.54
C SER A 230 -18.49 -22.14 5.23
N THR A 231 -19.28 -23.13 4.79
CA THR A 231 -19.95 -23.14 3.48
C THR A 231 -20.83 -21.91 3.27
N PHE A 232 -21.59 -21.50 4.30
CA PHE A 232 -22.40 -20.28 4.24
C PHE A 232 -21.58 -19.01 3.99
N LEU A 233 -20.40 -18.89 4.62
CA LEU A 233 -19.49 -17.75 4.42
C LEU A 233 -18.86 -17.75 3.03
N MET A 234 -18.67 -18.92 2.41
CA MET A 234 -18.08 -19.04 1.08
C MET A 234 -19.11 -18.89 -0.06
N ASP A 235 -20.39 -19.05 0.24
CA ASP A 235 -21.48 -19.00 -0.74
C ASP A 235 -21.78 -17.54 -1.16
N THR A 236 -21.45 -17.21 -2.41
CA THR A 236 -21.62 -15.86 -2.99
C THR A 236 -23.07 -15.49 -3.25
N ASP A 237 -23.96 -16.47 -3.39
CA ASP A 237 -25.39 -16.24 -3.63
C ASP A 237 -26.10 -15.94 -2.31
N LYS A 238 -25.67 -16.56 -1.21
CA LYS A 238 -26.22 -16.34 0.12
C LYS A 238 -25.66 -15.12 0.83
N ILE A 239 -24.35 -14.87 0.74
CA ILE A 239 -23.72 -13.66 1.29
C ILE A 239 -23.09 -12.87 0.15
N ARG A 240 -23.75 -11.77 -0.19
CA ARG A 240 -23.24 -10.79 -1.15
C ARG A 240 -22.41 -9.75 -0.43
N ILE A 241 -21.23 -9.46 -0.95
CA ILE A 241 -20.37 -8.39 -0.45
C ILE A 241 -20.81 -7.08 -1.11
N ALA A 242 -20.88 -6.00 -0.32
CA ALA A 242 -21.23 -4.68 -0.81
C ALA A 242 -20.21 -4.19 -1.86
N LYS A 243 -20.73 -3.59 -2.92
CA LYS A 243 -19.92 -2.97 -3.96
C LYS A 243 -19.62 -1.52 -3.63
N TYR A 244 -18.39 -1.10 -3.86
CA TYR A 244 -17.91 0.24 -3.58
C TYR A 244 -17.27 0.83 -4.83
N PRO A 245 -17.56 2.10 -5.19
CA PRO A 245 -16.80 2.76 -6.23
C PRO A 245 -15.34 2.91 -5.78
N VAL A 246 -14.43 2.54 -6.67
CA VAL A 246 -12.98 2.65 -6.53
C VAL A 246 -12.45 3.36 -7.77
N PRO A 247 -11.55 4.36 -7.62
CA PRO A 247 -11.01 5.07 -8.78
C PRO A 247 -10.19 4.13 -9.66
N GLN A 248 -10.43 4.16 -10.97
CA GLN A 248 -9.61 3.45 -11.95
C GLN A 248 -8.33 4.21 -12.29
N PHE A 249 -8.32 5.51 -12.01
CA PHE A 249 -7.21 6.42 -12.29
C PHE A 249 -7.01 7.38 -11.12
N THR A 250 -5.75 7.75 -10.89
CA THR A 250 -5.36 8.74 -9.87
C THR A 250 -4.47 9.81 -10.52
N PRO A 251 -4.49 11.04 -10.02
CA PRO A 251 -3.54 12.05 -10.47
C PRO A 251 -2.12 11.63 -10.05
N PRO A 252 -1.09 12.00 -10.82
CA PRO A 252 0.30 11.81 -10.43
C PRO A 252 0.59 12.55 -9.11
N GLN A 253 1.29 11.86 -8.19
CA GLN A 253 1.67 12.39 -6.88
C GLN A 253 2.99 13.16 -6.95
#